data_AF-A0A5R9PGV6-F1
#
_entry.id   AF-A0A5R9PGV6-F1
#
_cell.length_a   1.000
_cell.length_b   1.000
_cell.length_c   1.000
_cell.angle_alpha   90.00
_cell.angle_beta   90.00
_cell.angle_gamma   90.00
#
_symmetry.space_group_name_H-M   'P 1'
#
loop_
_entity.id
_entity.type
_entity.pdbx_description
1 polymer ?
#
loop_
_entity_poly.entity_id
_entity_poly.type
_entity_poly.pdbx_seq_one_letter_code
_entity_poly.pdbx_strand_id
1 'polypeptide(L)'
;MTGIESALGGEAQALAALQAVGTAYERKIDALLPQSARLMPAAFTGEGMQSGVVGLGLAGFTGLMTGSVVASSVSSMSDQQLAELVQQGPMRFGGKSGNAELQIGEDGSLDQELAFDVDESGLSGKVKLKLHVDACPDVQGKVGVSMDVDSSMHVSAKPGTGGSVHTRFKLDRWLDDDARLIDSADGMATEMQMEIGGVDDGSDRRMARTVRLERGGAASSAMDDWSGFNIFTDTPAVEMANALIEQSHLMLVLIAEMQLRGMGKGPAWESGRCVELKVTSDPSRRKGVRPNTAFELEAIPRAKADGAPTGGSVVATLEGGESLQPASGKVRADARYQYAGPAKKDESAKISFEARSRRGVGRAVLEFDTKQGRSYRITGLGTCNTSHTVCDVDQPFSFPVCGGTMQHAPTSDRGGTHSFEHSGATGSGSYTLTGPEAEMTATYQNVTCAGKRCFKTPNGRAVWTKIDSCE
;
A
#
# COMPACT_ATOMS: atom_id res chain seq x y z
N MET A 1 -27.32 27.97 37.14
CA MET A 1 -26.89 26.69 36.56
C MET A 1 -27.65 26.50 35.28
N THR A 2 -26.92 26.42 34.19
CA THR A 2 -27.31 26.66 32.79
C THR A 2 -26.32 25.85 31.98
N GLY A 3 -26.77 25.15 30.92
CA GLY A 3 -25.97 24.15 30.22
C GLY A 3 -26.63 22.76 30.24
N ILE A 4 -25.97 21.78 29.63
CA ILE A 4 -26.50 20.41 29.44
C ILE A 4 -26.88 19.78 30.78
N GLU A 5 -26.08 20.02 31.83
CA GLU A 5 -26.32 19.53 33.18
C GLU A 5 -27.68 20.00 33.74
N SER A 6 -27.90 21.32 33.77
CA SER A 6 -29.15 21.92 34.24
C SER A 6 -30.34 21.52 33.36
N ALA A 7 -30.10 21.26 32.08
CA ALA A 7 -31.14 20.91 31.12
C ALA A 7 -31.61 19.47 31.25
N LEU A 8 -30.70 18.56 31.64
CA LEU A 8 -30.99 17.14 31.81
C LEU A 8 -31.33 16.76 33.27
N GLY A 9 -31.29 17.72 34.20
CA GLY A 9 -31.74 17.53 35.58
C GLY A 9 -30.64 17.21 36.59
N GLY A 10 -29.39 17.55 36.28
CA GLY A 10 -28.22 17.39 37.16
C GLY A 10 -27.07 16.60 36.53
N GLU A 11 -25.91 16.63 37.18
CA GLU A 11 -24.66 15.96 36.76
C GLU A 11 -24.85 14.48 36.44
N ALA A 12 -25.53 13.74 37.31
CA ALA A 12 -25.73 12.29 37.14
C ALA A 12 -26.53 11.96 35.87
N GLN A 13 -27.58 12.72 35.56
CA GLN A 13 -28.41 12.54 34.37
C GLN A 13 -27.66 12.95 33.10
N ALA A 14 -26.87 14.03 33.16
CA ALA A 14 -26.03 14.45 32.04
C ALA A 14 -24.94 13.40 31.73
N LEU A 15 -24.27 12.88 32.76
CA LEU A 15 -23.27 11.81 32.60
C LEU A 15 -23.89 10.54 31.99
N ALA A 16 -25.07 10.13 32.47
CA ALA A 16 -25.79 8.98 31.92
C ALA A 16 -26.20 9.18 30.45
N ALA A 17 -26.68 10.38 30.09
CA ALA A 17 -27.06 10.70 28.72
C ALA A 17 -25.84 10.69 27.78
N LEU A 18 -24.70 11.21 28.21
CA LEU A 18 -23.46 11.16 27.43
C LEU A 18 -22.90 9.76 27.29
N GLN A 19 -22.97 8.97 28.36
CA GLN A 19 -22.59 7.56 28.29
C GLN A 19 -23.49 6.83 27.28
N ALA A 20 -24.79 7.11 27.25
CA ALA A 20 -25.71 6.56 26.27
C ALA A 20 -25.37 7.02 24.82
N VAL A 21 -25.05 8.30 24.63
CA VAL A 21 -24.58 8.85 23.34
C VAL A 21 -23.26 8.19 22.93
N GLY A 22 -22.29 8.07 23.84
CA GLY A 22 -21.01 7.39 23.63
C GLY A 22 -21.22 5.94 23.20
N THR A 23 -22.04 5.18 23.93
CA THR A 23 -22.42 3.81 23.56
C THR A 23 -23.20 3.75 22.24
N ALA A 24 -23.99 4.77 21.89
CA ALA A 24 -24.63 4.86 20.58
C ALA A 24 -23.61 5.08 19.45
N TYR A 25 -22.58 5.90 19.68
CA TYR A 25 -21.43 6.02 18.76
C TYR A 25 -20.67 4.70 18.66
N GLU A 26 -20.32 4.06 19.78
CA GLU A 26 -19.65 2.74 19.80
C GLU A 26 -20.43 1.72 18.97
N ARG A 27 -21.75 1.61 19.16
CA ARG A 27 -22.60 0.69 18.37
C ARG A 27 -22.53 0.97 16.87
N LYS A 28 -22.45 2.24 16.47
CA LYS A 28 -22.30 2.62 15.06
C LYS A 28 -20.91 2.30 14.53
N ILE A 29 -19.88 2.49 15.34
CA ILE A 29 -18.49 2.13 15.00
C ILE A 29 -18.35 0.62 14.87
N ASP A 30 -18.88 -0.15 15.82
CA ASP A 30 -18.88 -1.63 15.80
C ASP A 30 -19.66 -2.18 14.59
N ALA A 31 -20.71 -1.49 14.14
CA ALA A 31 -21.43 -1.85 12.92
C ALA A 31 -20.58 -1.64 11.65
N LEU A 32 -19.58 -0.76 11.70
CA LEU A 32 -18.63 -0.51 10.61
C LEU A 32 -17.36 -1.38 10.73
N LEU A 33 -16.93 -1.68 11.97
CA LEU A 33 -15.71 -2.43 12.29
C LEU A 33 -15.96 -3.38 13.48
N PRO A 34 -16.13 -4.70 13.27
CA PRO A 34 -16.27 -5.62 14.39
C PRO A 34 -14.98 -5.64 15.23
N GLN A 35 -15.12 -5.39 16.55
CA GLN A 35 -14.07 -5.35 17.59
C GLN A 35 -13.40 -3.98 17.82
N SER A 36 -14.17 -2.90 17.99
CA SER A 36 -13.60 -1.61 18.40
C SER A 36 -13.26 -1.55 19.90
N ALA A 37 -12.31 -0.69 20.29
CA ALA A 37 -12.00 -0.44 21.69
C ALA A 37 -13.10 0.44 22.31
N ARG A 38 -13.47 0.15 23.57
CA ARG A 38 -14.50 0.91 24.29
C ARG A 38 -14.01 2.33 24.63
N LEU A 39 -14.87 3.30 24.38
CA LEU A 39 -14.72 4.69 24.72
C LEU A 39 -15.08 4.87 26.21
N MET A 40 -14.10 5.28 27.03
CA MET A 40 -14.40 5.70 28.40
C MET A 40 -14.70 7.21 28.41
N PRO A 41 -15.86 7.65 28.92
CA PRO A 41 -16.13 9.07 29.06
C PRO A 41 -15.12 9.69 30.04
N ALA A 42 -14.34 10.65 29.57
CA ALA A 42 -13.54 11.50 30.45
C ALA A 42 -14.47 12.39 31.29
N ALA A 43 -14.02 12.78 32.49
CA ALA A 43 -14.78 13.62 33.40
C ALA A 43 -15.32 14.87 32.68
N PHE A 44 -16.64 14.97 32.59
CA PHE A 44 -17.36 15.97 31.82
C PHE A 44 -18.33 16.70 32.73
N THR A 45 -18.33 18.04 32.70
CA THR A 45 -19.17 18.85 33.60
C THR A 45 -20.47 19.35 32.96
N GLY A 46 -20.74 19.09 31.68
CA GLY A 46 -22.02 19.53 31.07
C GLY A 46 -22.00 20.94 30.48
N GLU A 47 -20.88 21.65 30.54
CA GLU A 47 -20.80 23.05 30.15
C GLU A 47 -20.48 23.22 28.66
N GLY A 48 -21.11 24.22 28.03
CA GLY A 48 -21.37 24.31 26.58
C GLY A 48 -20.19 23.95 25.67
N MET A 49 -19.02 24.54 25.87
CA MET A 49 -17.84 24.33 24.99
C MET A 49 -17.23 22.91 25.08
N GLN A 50 -17.22 22.28 26.26
CA GLN A 50 -16.64 20.94 26.43
C GLN A 50 -17.37 19.89 25.58
N SER A 51 -18.67 20.11 25.32
CA SER A 51 -19.52 19.18 24.58
C SER A 51 -19.07 18.98 23.12
N GLY A 52 -18.56 20.04 22.48
CA GLY A 52 -18.02 19.95 21.12
C GLY A 52 -16.70 19.17 21.05
N VAL A 53 -15.84 19.28 22.08
CA VAL A 53 -14.53 18.60 22.15
C VAL A 53 -14.68 17.09 22.32
N VAL A 54 -15.74 16.63 22.98
CA VAL A 54 -16.06 15.19 23.05
C VAL A 54 -16.21 14.59 21.64
N GLY A 55 -16.94 15.28 20.75
CA GLY A 55 -17.09 14.82 19.37
C GLY A 55 -15.79 14.86 18.56
N LEU A 56 -14.85 15.77 18.89
CA LEU A 56 -13.51 15.76 18.31
C LEU A 56 -12.73 14.50 18.71
N GLY A 57 -12.77 14.11 19.98
CA GLY A 57 -12.15 12.87 20.46
C GLY A 57 -12.75 11.63 19.82
N LEU A 58 -14.08 11.59 19.69
CA LEU A 58 -14.80 10.50 19.01
C LEU A 58 -14.46 10.43 17.52
N ALA A 59 -14.45 11.57 16.82
CA ALA A 59 -14.09 11.67 15.41
C ALA A 59 -12.66 11.15 15.18
N GLY A 60 -11.71 11.68 15.95
CA GLY A 60 -10.31 11.34 15.84
C GLY A 60 -10.04 9.85 16.12
N PHE A 61 -10.66 9.30 17.16
CA PHE A 61 -10.51 7.87 17.48
C PHE A 61 -11.17 6.95 16.44
N THR A 62 -12.36 7.32 15.95
CA THR A 62 -13.03 6.54 14.90
C THR A 62 -12.23 6.56 13.61
N GLY A 63 -11.76 7.74 13.20
CA GLY A 63 -10.89 7.91 12.03
C GLY A 63 -9.56 7.17 12.17
N LEU A 64 -9.01 7.08 13.38
CA LEU A 64 -7.83 6.25 13.64
C LEU A 64 -8.11 4.77 13.37
N MET A 65 -9.19 4.23 13.92
CA MET A 65 -9.52 2.81 13.79
C MET A 65 -9.81 2.42 12.34
N THR A 66 -10.60 3.22 11.62
CA THR A 66 -10.91 2.95 10.21
C THR A 66 -9.73 3.23 9.29
N GLY A 67 -9.06 4.37 9.47
CA GLY A 67 -7.95 4.79 8.61
C GLY A 67 -6.72 3.90 8.76
N SER A 68 -6.39 3.46 9.99
CA SER A 68 -5.22 2.61 10.23
C SER A 68 -5.36 1.20 9.68
N VAL A 69 -6.53 0.56 9.83
CA VAL A 69 -6.80 -0.77 9.28
C VAL A 69 -6.69 -0.72 7.77
N VAL A 70 -7.30 0.29 7.14
CA VAL A 70 -7.25 0.45 5.68
C VAL A 70 -5.84 0.78 5.21
N ALA A 71 -5.16 1.76 5.79
CA ALA A 71 -3.79 2.11 5.41
C ALA A 71 -2.84 0.90 5.53
N SER A 72 -3.01 0.07 6.57
CA SER A 72 -2.25 -1.16 6.75
C SER A 72 -2.60 -2.26 5.73
N SER A 73 -3.84 -2.29 5.24
CA SER A 73 -4.26 -3.21 4.19
C SER A 73 -3.69 -2.75 2.84
N VAL A 74 -3.80 -1.47 2.52
CA VAL A 74 -3.27 -0.83 1.32
C VAL A 74 -1.76 -0.98 1.24
N SER A 75 -1.03 -0.82 2.34
CA SER A 75 0.43 -1.02 2.32
C SER A 75 0.85 -2.44 1.93
N SER A 76 -0.03 -3.44 2.13
CA SER A 76 0.22 -4.85 1.80
C SER A 76 -0.38 -5.36 0.48
N MET A 77 -1.21 -4.56 -0.19
CA MET A 77 -1.84 -4.95 -1.46
C MET A 77 -0.85 -4.95 -2.63
N SER A 78 -1.09 -5.77 -3.66
CA SER A 78 -0.35 -5.63 -4.92
C SER A 78 -0.77 -4.36 -5.67
N ASP A 79 0.05 -3.89 -6.61
CA ASP A 79 -0.32 -2.75 -7.48
C ASP A 79 -1.58 -3.04 -8.30
N GLN A 80 -1.83 -4.31 -8.67
CA GLN A 80 -3.05 -4.74 -9.36
C GLN A 80 -4.29 -4.63 -8.45
N GLN A 81 -4.19 -5.12 -7.22
CA GLN A 81 -5.29 -5.02 -6.25
C GLN A 81 -5.63 -3.56 -5.92
N LEU A 82 -4.61 -2.71 -5.81
CA LEU A 82 -4.80 -1.28 -5.61
C LEU A 82 -5.49 -0.64 -6.82
N ALA A 83 -5.02 -0.91 -8.04
CA ALA A 83 -5.64 -0.40 -9.26
C ALA A 83 -7.11 -0.83 -9.39
N GLU A 84 -7.45 -2.07 -9.01
CA GLU A 84 -8.83 -2.54 -8.95
C GLU A 84 -9.66 -1.76 -7.93
N LEU A 85 -9.13 -1.48 -6.73
CA LEU A 85 -9.82 -0.68 -5.71
C LEU A 85 -10.00 0.78 -6.14
N VAL A 86 -8.99 1.38 -6.75
CA VAL A 86 -9.08 2.73 -7.32
C VAL A 86 -10.17 2.79 -8.41
N GLN A 87 -10.23 1.77 -9.28
CA GLN A 87 -11.27 1.68 -10.32
C GLN A 87 -12.67 1.46 -9.77
N GLN A 88 -12.81 0.82 -8.59
CA GLN A 88 -14.10 0.68 -7.91
C GLN A 88 -14.64 2.01 -7.36
N GLY A 89 -13.78 3.04 -7.24
CA GLY A 89 -14.13 4.35 -6.73
C GLY A 89 -14.34 4.37 -5.22
N PRO A 90 -14.93 5.45 -4.67
CA PRO A 90 -15.10 5.59 -3.23
C PRO A 90 -15.97 4.47 -2.63
N MET A 91 -15.40 3.72 -1.68
CA MET A 91 -16.12 2.71 -0.91
C MET A 91 -17.02 3.41 0.10
N ARG A 92 -18.34 3.18 -0.02
CA ARG A 92 -19.33 3.73 0.89
C ARG A 92 -19.78 2.67 1.90
N PHE A 93 -19.60 2.98 3.17
CA PHE A 93 -20.11 2.20 4.29
C PHE A 93 -21.18 3.03 4.99
N GLY A 94 -22.41 2.55 5.09
CA GLY A 94 -23.44 3.36 5.73
C GLY A 94 -24.84 2.77 5.70
N GLY A 95 -25.67 3.27 6.63
CA GLY A 95 -27.10 2.98 6.76
C GLY A 95 -27.87 4.27 7.03
N LYS A 96 -29.12 4.19 7.48
CA LYS A 96 -29.99 5.36 7.71
C LYS A 96 -29.46 6.41 8.72
N SER A 97 -28.40 6.10 9.47
CA SER A 97 -27.92 6.90 10.62
C SER A 97 -26.44 7.29 10.56
N GLY A 98 -25.77 7.10 9.42
CA GLY A 98 -24.37 7.50 9.23
C GLY A 98 -23.82 7.06 7.88
N ASN A 99 -22.94 7.87 7.32
CA ASN A 99 -22.22 7.62 6.07
C ASN A 99 -20.72 7.72 6.32
N ALA A 100 -20.00 6.70 5.88
CA ALA A 100 -18.56 6.66 5.80
C ALA A 100 -18.19 6.44 4.33
N GLU A 101 -17.33 7.28 3.79
CA GLU A 101 -16.77 7.16 2.46
C GLU A 101 -15.26 7.04 2.58
N LEU A 102 -14.69 6.12 1.83
CA LEU A 102 -13.26 5.85 1.80
C LEU A 102 -12.81 5.79 0.35
N GLN A 103 -11.88 6.64 0.00
CA GLN A 103 -11.27 6.67 -1.31
C GLN A 103 -9.77 6.43 -1.15
N ILE A 104 -9.23 5.58 -2.03
CA ILE A 104 -7.80 5.29 -2.10
C ILE A 104 -7.30 5.91 -3.40
N GLY A 105 -6.24 6.70 -3.32
CA GLY A 105 -5.57 7.30 -4.47
C GLY A 105 -4.72 6.29 -5.24
N GLU A 106 -4.38 6.61 -6.48
CA GLU A 106 -3.46 5.80 -7.31
C GLU A 106 -2.07 5.63 -6.68
N ASP A 107 -1.63 6.64 -5.92
CA ASP A 107 -0.40 6.64 -5.14
C ASP A 107 -0.53 5.91 -3.79
N GLY A 108 -1.73 5.40 -3.48
CA GLY A 108 -2.07 4.75 -2.22
C GLY A 108 -2.48 5.71 -1.11
N SER A 109 -2.54 7.03 -1.37
CA SER A 109 -3.08 8.01 -0.42
C SER A 109 -4.50 7.62 0.01
N LEU A 110 -4.89 8.06 1.20
CA LEU A 110 -6.17 7.69 1.79
C LEU A 110 -6.97 8.94 2.09
N ASP A 111 -8.12 9.06 1.44
CA ASP A 111 -9.15 10.04 1.75
C ASP A 111 -10.31 9.33 2.45
N GLN A 112 -10.66 9.79 3.64
CA GLN A 112 -11.75 9.25 4.42
C GLN A 112 -12.69 10.37 4.86
N GLU A 113 -13.97 10.21 4.55
CA GLU A 113 -15.05 11.04 5.09
C GLU A 113 -15.93 10.19 6.01
N LEU A 114 -16.15 10.64 7.24
CA LEU A 114 -17.08 10.02 8.18
C LEU A 114 -18.10 11.07 8.59
N ALA A 115 -19.37 10.70 8.64
CA ALA A 115 -20.42 11.53 9.19
C ALA A 115 -21.43 10.69 10.00
N PHE A 116 -21.70 11.16 11.21
CA PHE A 116 -22.56 10.50 12.19
C PHE A 116 -23.54 11.51 12.79
N ASP A 117 -24.82 11.13 12.82
CA ASP A 117 -25.87 11.87 13.53
C ASP A 117 -26.50 10.98 14.60
N VAL A 118 -26.35 11.30 15.88
CA VAL A 118 -26.91 10.56 17.01
C VAL A 118 -27.96 11.43 17.70
N ASP A 119 -29.12 10.85 18.03
CA ASP A 119 -30.12 11.45 18.91
C ASP A 119 -30.51 10.38 19.94
N GLU A 120 -30.03 10.54 21.16
CA GLU A 120 -30.19 9.54 22.23
C GLU A 120 -30.27 10.25 23.58
N SER A 121 -31.19 9.79 24.44
CA SER A 121 -31.34 10.32 25.82
C SER A 121 -31.49 11.85 25.90
N GLY A 122 -32.12 12.48 24.89
CA GLY A 122 -32.36 13.92 24.86
C GLY A 122 -31.16 14.77 24.42
N LEU A 123 -30.11 14.14 23.89
CA LEU A 123 -28.96 14.78 23.27
C LEU A 123 -28.90 14.45 21.79
N SER A 124 -28.75 15.48 20.95
CA SER A 124 -28.46 15.35 19.54
C SER A 124 -27.00 15.74 19.27
N GLY A 125 -26.22 14.82 18.72
CA GLY A 125 -24.83 15.03 18.35
C GLY A 125 -24.62 14.79 16.85
N LYS A 126 -23.83 15.66 16.22
CA LYS A 126 -23.38 15.50 14.84
C LYS A 126 -21.87 15.58 14.78
N VAL A 127 -21.25 14.63 14.11
CA VAL A 127 -19.81 14.58 13.90
C VAL A 127 -19.54 14.36 12.42
N LYS A 128 -18.67 15.16 11.84
CA LYS A 128 -18.09 14.95 10.51
C LYS A 128 -16.57 14.99 10.62
N LEU A 129 -15.91 14.05 9.96
CA LEU A 129 -14.46 13.99 9.82
C LEU A 129 -14.14 13.88 8.34
N LYS A 130 -13.22 14.69 7.86
CA LYS A 130 -12.47 14.45 6.62
C LYS A 130 -11.02 14.24 6.97
N LEU A 131 -10.47 13.14 6.53
CA LEU A 131 -9.10 12.72 6.79
C LEU A 131 -8.42 12.50 5.45
N HIS A 132 -7.23 13.05 5.28
CA HIS A 132 -6.33 12.73 4.18
C HIS A 132 -4.98 12.29 4.73
N VAL A 133 -4.45 11.18 4.23
CA VAL A 133 -3.13 10.64 4.60
C VAL A 133 -2.32 10.40 3.33
N ASP A 134 -1.16 11.04 3.24
CA ASP A 134 -0.20 10.78 2.18
C ASP A 134 0.39 9.37 2.36
N ALA A 135 0.35 8.54 1.31
CA ALA A 135 1.04 7.25 1.33
C ALA A 135 2.50 7.38 0.90
N CYS A 136 2.78 8.27 -0.05
CA CYS A 136 4.09 8.41 -0.67
C CYS A 136 4.67 9.82 -0.49
N PRO A 137 5.99 9.93 -0.27
CA PRO A 137 6.63 11.22 -0.04
C PRO A 137 6.77 12.05 -1.32
N ASP A 138 6.65 13.36 -1.16
CA ASP A 138 6.87 14.32 -2.24
C ASP A 138 8.37 14.50 -2.60
N VAL A 139 8.67 15.47 -3.48
CA VAL A 139 10.04 15.78 -3.95
C VAL A 139 11.03 16.14 -2.87
N GLN A 140 10.54 16.60 -1.72
CA GLN A 140 11.33 16.98 -0.56
C GLN A 140 11.38 15.89 0.50
N GLY A 141 10.70 14.75 0.27
CA GLY A 141 10.50 13.70 1.26
C GLY A 141 9.46 14.04 2.30
N LYS A 142 8.51 14.94 1.98
CA LYS A 142 7.41 15.31 2.87
C LYS A 142 6.28 14.30 2.74
N VAL A 143 5.74 13.87 3.88
CA VAL A 143 4.49 13.11 4.01
C VAL A 143 3.61 13.80 5.04
N GLY A 144 2.31 13.86 4.80
CA GLY A 144 1.39 14.61 5.62
C GLY A 144 0.12 13.86 5.98
N VAL A 145 -0.50 14.35 7.05
CA VAL A 145 -1.86 14.01 7.45
C VAL A 145 -2.62 15.32 7.60
N SER A 146 -3.82 15.38 7.04
CA SER A 146 -4.74 16.49 7.29
C SER A 146 -6.09 15.98 7.77
N MET A 147 -6.68 16.71 8.71
CA MET A 147 -7.96 16.41 9.32
C MET A 147 -8.81 17.67 9.33
N ASP A 148 -10.06 17.56 8.89
CA ASP A 148 -11.11 18.56 9.08
C ASP A 148 -12.22 17.91 9.91
N VAL A 149 -12.49 18.46 11.09
CA VAL A 149 -13.45 17.92 12.04
C VAL A 149 -14.52 18.96 12.34
N ASP A 150 -15.76 18.63 12.01
CA ASP A 150 -16.94 19.35 12.49
C ASP A 150 -17.62 18.51 13.56
N SER A 151 -17.81 19.07 14.74
CA SER A 151 -18.51 18.44 15.85
C SER A 151 -19.51 19.41 16.44
N SER A 152 -20.72 18.92 16.71
CA SER A 152 -21.74 19.70 17.42
C SER A 152 -22.55 18.78 18.33
N MET A 153 -22.91 19.26 19.51
CA MET A 153 -23.75 18.54 20.45
C MET A 153 -24.72 19.50 21.12
N HIS A 154 -26.00 19.15 21.12
CA HIS A 154 -27.10 20.00 21.59
C HIS A 154 -28.13 19.20 22.38
N VAL A 155 -28.85 19.87 23.27
CA VAL A 155 -29.98 19.28 24.01
C VAL A 155 -31.24 19.33 23.15
N SER A 156 -31.80 18.17 22.80
CA SER A 156 -32.96 18.05 21.90
C SER A 156 -34.18 18.81 22.42
N ALA A 157 -34.37 18.87 23.75
CA ALA A 157 -35.49 19.55 24.40
C ALA A 157 -35.29 21.07 24.62
N LYS A 158 -34.08 21.61 24.43
CA LYS A 158 -33.76 23.04 24.67
C LYS A 158 -32.91 23.60 23.53
N PRO A 159 -33.54 24.18 22.48
CA PRO A 159 -32.84 24.82 21.38
C PRO A 159 -31.84 25.87 21.89
N GLY A 160 -30.63 25.86 21.34
CA GLY A 160 -29.56 26.79 21.74
C GLY A 160 -28.76 26.36 22.98
N THR A 161 -29.05 25.22 23.62
CA THR A 161 -28.16 24.67 24.68
C THR A 161 -27.24 23.60 24.08
N GLY A 162 -25.93 23.84 24.10
CA GLY A 162 -24.94 22.92 23.56
C GLY A 162 -23.64 23.61 23.14
N GLY A 163 -22.82 22.91 22.36
CA GLY A 163 -21.57 23.44 21.82
C GLY A 163 -21.18 22.82 20.49
N SER A 164 -20.22 23.46 19.85
CA SER A 164 -19.67 23.08 18.57
C SER A 164 -18.16 23.28 18.54
N VAL A 165 -17.50 22.47 17.74
CA VAL A 165 -16.08 22.56 17.43
C VAL A 165 -15.92 22.40 15.92
N HIS A 166 -15.18 23.30 15.29
CA HIS A 166 -14.65 23.14 13.95
C HIS A 166 -13.12 23.17 14.04
N THR A 167 -12.46 22.12 13.56
CA THR A 167 -10.99 22.03 13.62
C THR A 167 -10.43 21.65 12.27
N ARG A 168 -9.48 22.43 11.76
CA ARG A 168 -8.60 22.05 10.66
C ARG A 168 -7.21 21.80 11.21
N PHE A 169 -6.70 20.60 10.99
CA PHE A 169 -5.41 20.17 11.46
C PHE A 169 -4.58 19.63 10.31
N LYS A 170 -3.29 19.96 10.32
CA LYS A 170 -2.30 19.44 9.38
C LYS A 170 -1.03 19.09 10.13
N LEU A 171 -0.50 17.90 9.86
CA LEU A 171 0.81 17.44 10.32
C LEU A 171 1.62 17.07 9.09
N ASP A 172 2.79 17.69 8.93
CA ASP A 172 3.78 17.35 7.92
C ASP A 172 5.00 16.72 8.62
N ARG A 173 5.51 15.63 8.08
CA ARG A 173 6.77 14.98 8.47
C ARG A 173 7.71 14.90 7.29
N TRP A 174 9.01 14.85 7.57
CA TRP A 174 10.05 14.70 6.55
C TRP A 174 10.88 13.44 6.76
N LEU A 175 11.26 12.84 5.65
CA LEU A 175 12.09 11.66 5.58
C LEU A 175 13.55 12.03 5.32
N ASP A 176 14.45 11.24 5.92
CA ASP A 176 15.87 11.27 5.60
C ASP A 176 16.21 10.42 4.36
N ASP A 177 17.48 10.42 3.97
CA ASP A 177 17.98 9.67 2.80
C ASP A 177 17.88 8.14 2.96
N ASP A 178 17.47 7.65 4.13
CA ASP A 178 17.25 6.23 4.45
C ASP A 178 15.76 5.85 4.57
N ALA A 179 14.88 6.76 4.14
CA ALA A 179 13.42 6.63 4.25
C ALA A 179 12.90 6.56 5.69
N ARG A 180 13.63 7.16 6.65
CA ARG A 180 13.23 7.22 8.06
C ARG A 180 12.72 8.61 8.39
N LEU A 181 11.74 8.67 9.28
CA LEU A 181 11.24 9.94 9.79
C LEU A 181 12.35 10.65 10.56
N ILE A 182 12.53 11.94 10.29
CA ILE A 182 13.41 12.80 11.07
C ILE A 182 12.70 13.08 12.40
N ASP A 183 13.26 12.64 13.52
CA ASP A 183 12.68 12.80 14.86
C ASP A 183 13.15 14.08 15.59
N SER A 184 13.96 14.93 14.92
CA SER A 184 14.34 16.25 15.45
C SER A 184 13.27 17.31 15.14
N ALA A 185 13.46 18.51 15.69
CA ALA A 185 12.60 19.67 15.42
C ALA A 185 12.49 20.04 13.92
N ASP A 186 13.48 19.63 13.11
CA ASP A 186 13.48 19.84 11.66
C ASP A 186 12.66 18.80 10.89
N GLY A 187 12.10 17.81 11.58
CA GLY A 187 11.39 16.67 10.99
C GLY A 187 9.88 16.73 11.09
N MET A 188 9.32 17.78 11.68
CA MET A 188 7.89 17.93 11.90
C MET A 188 7.45 19.39 11.78
N ALA A 189 6.25 19.59 11.24
CA ALA A 189 5.52 20.85 11.29
C ALA A 189 4.05 20.53 11.51
N THR A 190 3.37 21.34 12.32
CA THR A 190 1.94 21.19 12.59
C THR A 190 1.25 22.54 12.49
N GLU A 191 0.03 22.54 11.97
CA GLU A 191 -0.87 23.69 12.00
C GLU A 191 -2.24 23.21 12.42
N MET A 192 -2.83 23.88 13.40
CA MET A 192 -4.18 23.64 13.86
C MET A 192 -4.93 24.96 13.92
N GLN A 193 -6.06 25.04 13.23
CA GLN A 193 -7.03 26.11 13.34
C GLN A 193 -8.26 25.52 14.01
N MET A 194 -8.62 26.00 15.20
CA MET A 194 -9.72 25.47 15.99
C MET A 194 -10.66 26.60 16.38
N GLU A 195 -11.93 26.44 16.02
CA GLU A 195 -13.05 27.25 16.48
C GLU A 195 -13.87 26.41 17.46
N ILE A 196 -14.04 26.91 18.68
CA ILE A 196 -14.89 26.32 19.70
C ILE A 196 -15.99 27.32 20.07
N GLY A 197 -17.21 26.84 20.15
CA GLY A 197 -18.37 27.66 20.47
C GLY A 197 -19.38 26.92 21.32
N GLY A 198 -20.23 27.67 22.02
CA GLY A 198 -21.32 27.09 22.77
C GLY A 198 -22.07 28.13 23.59
N VAL A 199 -23.24 27.73 24.06
CA VAL A 199 -24.02 28.54 24.98
C VAL A 199 -23.79 28.03 26.40
N ASP A 200 -23.23 28.92 27.21
CA ASP A 200 -23.08 28.75 28.64
C ASP A 200 -23.79 29.93 29.30
N ASP A 201 -24.45 29.74 30.44
CA ASP A 201 -25.20 30.80 31.15
C ASP A 201 -26.24 31.62 30.37
N GLY A 202 -26.60 31.21 29.16
CA GLY A 202 -27.46 31.97 28.25
C GLY A 202 -26.70 32.94 27.34
N SER A 203 -25.37 33.01 27.48
CA SER A 203 -24.46 33.76 26.63
C SER A 203 -23.86 32.85 25.55
N ASP A 204 -23.95 33.25 24.29
CA ASP A 204 -23.22 32.60 23.19
C ASP A 204 -21.75 33.00 23.27
N ARG A 205 -20.87 32.03 23.46
CA ARG A 205 -19.41 32.20 23.59
C ARG A 205 -18.71 31.50 22.44
N ARG A 206 -17.74 32.19 21.82
CA ARG A 206 -16.92 31.63 20.74
C ARG A 206 -15.46 32.07 20.83
N MET A 207 -14.58 31.13 20.51
CA MET A 207 -13.15 31.32 20.50
C MET A 207 -12.56 30.60 19.28
N ALA A 208 -11.78 31.32 18.48
CA ALA A 208 -11.00 30.75 17.38
C ALA A 208 -9.52 30.99 17.63
N ARG A 209 -8.71 29.93 17.52
CA ARG A 209 -7.26 29.99 17.73
C ARG A 209 -6.54 29.18 16.67
N THR A 210 -5.45 29.74 16.17
CA THR A 210 -4.48 29.05 15.35
C THR A 210 -3.24 28.72 16.19
N VAL A 211 -2.83 27.45 16.20
CA VAL A 211 -1.60 26.96 16.82
C VAL A 211 -0.71 26.38 15.73
N ARG A 212 0.54 26.84 15.64
CA ARG A 212 1.53 26.36 14.68
C ARG A 212 2.81 25.94 15.37
N LEU A 213 3.36 24.83 14.91
CA LEU A 213 4.74 24.43 15.13
C LEU A 213 5.40 24.34 13.77
N GLU A 214 6.33 25.23 13.49
CA GLU A 214 7.07 25.23 12.23
C GLU A 214 8.22 24.25 12.28
N ARG A 215 8.67 23.87 11.09
CA ARG A 215 9.91 23.12 10.92
C ARG A 215 11.07 23.90 11.54
N GLY A 216 11.87 23.24 12.37
CA GLY A 216 12.92 23.88 13.18
C GLY A 216 12.48 24.22 14.60
N GLY A 217 11.22 23.95 14.94
CA GLY A 217 10.72 24.01 16.32
C GLY A 217 10.19 25.38 16.76
N ALA A 218 10.07 26.35 15.86
CA ALA A 218 9.45 27.62 16.17
C ALA A 218 7.94 27.40 16.39
N ALA A 219 7.47 27.68 17.61
CA ALA A 219 6.05 27.61 17.94
C ALA A 219 5.42 29.01 17.89
N SER A 220 4.23 29.11 17.33
CA SER A 220 3.42 30.33 17.38
C SER A 220 1.97 30.00 17.67
N SER A 221 1.26 30.94 18.30
CA SER A 221 -0.17 30.84 18.46
C SER A 221 -0.80 32.21 18.27
N ALA A 222 -1.90 32.27 17.51
CA ALA A 222 -2.67 33.47 17.27
C ALA A 222 -4.12 33.23 17.68
N MET A 223 -4.73 34.22 18.32
CA MET A 223 -6.17 34.22 18.58
C MET A 223 -6.83 34.99 17.44
N ASP A 224 -7.69 34.29 16.69
CA ASP A 224 -8.26 34.78 15.44
C ASP A 224 -9.64 35.44 15.67
N ASP A 225 -10.42 34.87 16.59
CA ASP A 225 -11.69 35.43 17.03
C ASP A 225 -11.91 35.17 18.52
N TRP A 226 -12.58 36.11 19.17
CA TRP A 226 -12.94 36.04 20.58
C TRP A 226 -14.21 36.87 20.83
N SER A 227 -15.32 36.20 21.12
CA SER A 227 -16.61 36.86 21.36
C SER A 227 -17.44 36.19 22.48
N GLY A 228 -18.25 37.00 23.17
CA GLY A 228 -19.15 36.52 24.23
C GLY A 228 -18.51 36.34 25.61
N PHE A 229 -17.23 36.66 25.77
CA PHE A 229 -16.52 36.60 27.07
C PHE A 229 -16.33 38.00 27.64
N ASN A 230 -16.48 38.12 28.96
CA ASN A 230 -16.12 39.32 29.71
C ASN A 230 -14.69 39.18 30.27
N ILE A 231 -13.80 40.05 29.80
CA ILE A 231 -12.37 40.09 30.18
C ILE A 231 -12.10 40.29 31.67
N PHE A 232 -13.10 40.72 32.46
CA PHE A 232 -12.97 40.98 33.89
C PHE A 232 -13.54 39.87 34.78
N THR A 233 -14.39 38.99 34.25
CA THR A 233 -15.12 37.98 35.05
C THR A 233 -14.94 36.55 34.53
N ASP A 234 -14.54 36.38 33.27
CA ASP A 234 -14.60 35.08 32.60
C ASP A 234 -13.22 34.45 32.39
N THR A 235 -12.21 34.90 33.15
CA THR A 235 -10.84 34.35 33.12
C THR A 235 -10.81 32.81 33.22
N PRO A 236 -11.57 32.16 34.14
CA PRO A 236 -11.58 30.70 34.22
C PRO A 236 -12.14 30.01 32.96
N ALA A 237 -13.13 30.60 32.29
CA ALA A 237 -13.73 30.03 31.08
C ALA A 237 -12.76 30.14 29.89
N VAL A 238 -11.99 31.24 29.81
CA VAL A 238 -10.96 31.46 28.79
C VAL A 238 -9.76 30.53 29.01
N GLU A 239 -9.33 30.35 30.27
CA GLU A 239 -8.28 29.38 30.62
C GLU A 239 -8.69 27.95 30.26
N MET A 240 -9.93 27.57 30.56
CA MET A 240 -10.48 26.27 30.19
C MET A 240 -10.52 26.08 28.67
N ALA A 241 -11.00 27.07 27.91
CA ALA A 241 -11.04 26.99 26.44
C ALA A 241 -9.62 26.85 25.85
N ASN A 242 -8.64 27.59 26.37
CA ASN A 242 -7.24 27.43 25.96
C ASN A 242 -6.70 26.03 26.28
N ALA A 243 -6.96 25.50 27.48
CA ALA A 243 -6.55 24.16 27.86
C ALA A 243 -7.16 23.09 26.95
N LEU A 244 -8.44 23.24 26.56
CA LEU A 244 -9.10 22.34 25.63
C LEU A 244 -8.47 22.37 24.23
N ILE A 245 -8.13 23.56 23.73
CA ILE A 245 -7.46 23.72 22.42
C ILE A 245 -6.07 23.06 22.46
N GLU A 246 -5.29 23.29 23.52
CA GLU A 246 -3.95 22.71 23.67
C GLU A 246 -3.98 21.18 23.81
N GLN A 247 -4.92 20.64 24.60
CA GLN A 247 -5.12 19.19 24.70
C GLN A 247 -5.57 18.58 23.36
N SER A 248 -6.45 19.27 22.64
CA SER A 248 -6.91 18.86 21.31
C SER A 248 -5.77 18.81 20.30
N HIS A 249 -4.88 19.80 20.32
CA HIS A 249 -3.68 19.82 19.48
C HIS A 249 -2.80 18.59 19.73
N LEU A 250 -2.47 18.30 20.99
CA LEU A 250 -1.66 17.13 21.36
C LEU A 250 -2.32 15.81 20.94
N MET A 251 -3.63 15.70 21.12
CA MET A 251 -4.40 14.52 20.70
C MET A 251 -4.37 14.31 19.19
N LEU A 252 -4.60 15.38 18.40
CA LEU A 252 -4.59 15.30 16.94
C LEU A 252 -3.20 14.99 16.39
N VAL A 253 -2.14 15.55 16.98
CA VAL A 253 -0.74 15.17 16.67
C VAL A 253 -0.54 13.67 16.89
N LEU A 254 -0.97 13.15 18.03
CA LEU A 254 -0.84 11.72 18.34
C LEU A 254 -1.59 10.85 17.33
N ILE A 255 -2.84 11.19 17.00
CA ILE A 255 -3.64 10.43 16.04
C ILE A 255 -3.00 10.45 14.65
N ALA A 256 -2.54 11.62 14.20
CA ALA A 256 -1.87 11.77 12.92
C ALA A 256 -0.56 10.96 12.85
N GLU A 257 0.25 10.98 13.91
CA GLU A 257 1.46 10.15 14.01
C GLU A 257 1.15 8.66 13.91
N MET A 258 0.10 8.19 14.59
CA MET A 258 -0.31 6.78 14.52
C MET A 258 -0.78 6.40 13.11
N GLN A 259 -1.53 7.27 12.43
CA GLN A 259 -1.97 7.03 11.06
C GLN A 259 -0.80 6.98 10.08
N LEU A 260 0.13 7.94 10.21
CA LEU A 260 1.29 8.05 9.33
C LEU A 260 2.26 6.86 9.50
N ARG A 261 2.52 6.44 10.75
CA ARG A 261 3.44 5.32 11.05
C ARG A 261 2.81 3.94 10.81
N GLY A 262 1.48 3.86 10.78
CA GLY A 262 0.72 2.61 10.66
C GLY A 262 0.76 1.76 11.93
N MET A 263 -0.38 1.18 12.33
CA MET A 263 -0.49 0.34 13.52
C MET A 263 0.05 -1.09 13.28
N GLY A 264 1.37 -1.22 13.17
CA GLY A 264 2.08 -2.51 13.25
C GLY A 264 2.56 -3.14 11.93
N LYS A 265 2.18 -2.59 10.76
CA LYS A 265 2.71 -3.03 9.46
C LYS A 265 3.77 -2.09 8.85
N GLY A 266 4.16 -1.06 9.61
CA GLY A 266 5.04 -0.01 9.15
C GLY A 266 4.37 0.96 8.17
N PRO A 267 5.04 2.07 7.86
CA PRO A 267 4.48 3.10 6.99
C PRO A 267 4.50 2.69 5.51
N ALA A 268 3.58 3.25 4.72
CA ALA A 268 3.41 2.89 3.32
C ALA A 268 4.66 3.15 2.45
N TRP A 269 5.44 4.20 2.74
CA TRP A 269 6.67 4.49 2.01
C TRP A 269 7.80 3.48 2.26
N GLU A 270 7.72 2.64 3.30
CA GLU A 270 8.69 1.58 3.57
C GLU A 270 8.30 0.23 2.93
N SER A 271 7.09 0.11 2.36
CA SER A 271 6.58 -1.18 1.87
C SER A 271 7.08 -1.57 0.49
N GLY A 272 7.73 -0.66 -0.26
CA GLY A 272 8.02 -0.86 -1.69
C GLY A 272 7.02 -0.17 -2.63
N ARG A 273 5.99 0.52 -2.08
CA ARG A 273 4.93 1.13 -2.88
C ARG A 273 5.37 2.38 -3.62
N CYS A 274 6.20 3.21 -3.00
CA CYS A 274 6.51 4.55 -3.52
C CYS A 274 7.66 4.58 -4.53
N VAL A 275 8.52 3.56 -4.51
CA VAL A 275 9.72 3.49 -5.35
C VAL A 275 9.71 2.20 -6.16
N GLU A 276 9.74 2.34 -7.49
CA GLU A 276 10.01 1.25 -8.41
C GLU A 276 11.54 1.08 -8.53
N LEU A 277 12.04 -0.11 -8.20
CA LEU A 277 13.45 -0.44 -8.36
C LEU A 277 13.66 -1.30 -9.61
N LYS A 278 14.07 -0.66 -10.71
CA LYS A 278 14.37 -1.37 -11.96
C LYS A 278 15.76 -1.99 -11.86
N VAL A 279 15.80 -3.32 -11.87
CA VAL A 279 17.04 -4.10 -11.85
C VAL A 279 17.26 -4.78 -13.19
N THR A 280 18.45 -4.63 -13.74
CA THR A 280 18.86 -5.25 -15.00
C THR A 280 20.15 -6.03 -14.83
N SER A 281 20.38 -6.97 -15.73
CA SER A 281 21.61 -7.76 -15.78
C SER A 281 22.14 -7.83 -17.22
N ASP A 282 23.45 -7.76 -17.38
CA ASP A 282 24.15 -8.06 -18.62
C ASP A 282 25.19 -9.16 -18.35
N PRO A 283 25.07 -10.37 -18.94
CA PRO A 283 24.02 -10.79 -19.87
C PRO A 283 22.59 -10.80 -19.29
N SER A 284 21.60 -10.56 -20.17
CA SER A 284 20.19 -10.55 -19.78
C SER A 284 19.65 -11.95 -19.44
N ARG A 285 20.24 -13.00 -20.03
CA ARG A 285 19.94 -14.40 -19.71
C ARG A 285 20.57 -14.77 -18.37
N ARG A 286 19.73 -15.06 -17.37
CA ARG A 286 20.16 -15.43 -16.01
C ARG A 286 19.99 -16.90 -15.64
N LYS A 287 19.21 -17.64 -16.43
CA LYS A 287 18.82 -19.03 -16.16
C LYS A 287 19.53 -19.98 -17.13
N GLY A 288 19.95 -21.14 -16.62
CA GLY A 288 20.76 -22.13 -17.33
C GLY A 288 22.05 -21.57 -17.92
N VAL A 289 22.71 -20.69 -17.16
CA VAL A 289 23.99 -20.11 -17.57
C VAL A 289 25.15 -21.04 -17.24
N ARG A 290 26.31 -20.79 -17.83
CA ARG A 290 27.52 -21.54 -17.49
C ARG A 290 27.93 -21.23 -16.04
N PRO A 291 28.51 -22.21 -15.33
CA PRO A 291 29.13 -21.92 -14.05
C PRO A 291 30.17 -20.78 -14.18
N ASN A 292 30.25 -19.93 -13.15
CA ASN A 292 31.12 -18.73 -13.09
C ASN A 292 30.84 -17.68 -14.18
N THR A 293 29.63 -17.61 -14.73
CA THR A 293 29.25 -16.51 -15.64
C THR A 293 29.30 -15.18 -14.89
N ALA A 294 30.02 -14.20 -15.43
CA ALA A 294 30.06 -12.84 -14.90
C ALA A 294 28.85 -12.03 -15.39
N PHE A 295 28.29 -11.22 -14.50
CA PHE A 295 27.17 -10.32 -14.77
C PHE A 295 27.48 -8.90 -14.29
N GLU A 296 27.16 -7.92 -15.11
CA GLU A 296 27.02 -6.53 -14.69
C GLU A 296 25.56 -6.27 -14.33
N LEU A 297 25.31 -5.79 -13.11
CA LEU A 297 23.97 -5.53 -12.61
C LEU A 297 23.79 -4.03 -12.40
N GLU A 298 22.66 -3.50 -12.83
CA GLU A 298 22.31 -2.09 -12.63
C GLU A 298 20.97 -1.99 -11.90
N ALA A 299 20.93 -1.19 -10.84
CA ALA A 299 19.78 -0.98 -9.98
C ALA A 299 19.40 0.50 -9.98
N ILE A 300 18.26 0.80 -10.59
CA ILE A 300 17.80 2.14 -10.96
C ILE A 300 16.48 2.44 -10.25
N PRO A 301 16.49 3.07 -9.06
CA PRO A 301 15.27 3.43 -8.36
C PRO A 301 14.61 4.67 -8.96
N ARG A 302 13.30 4.61 -9.17
CA ARG A 302 12.47 5.72 -9.67
C ARG A 302 11.22 5.85 -8.80
N ALA A 303 10.80 7.07 -8.52
CA ALA A 303 9.55 7.31 -7.81
C ALA A 303 8.37 6.92 -8.71
N LYS A 304 7.40 6.16 -8.20
CA LYS A 304 6.26 5.72 -9.01
C LYS A 304 5.34 6.88 -9.42
N ALA A 305 5.24 7.91 -8.58
CA ALA A 305 4.34 9.04 -8.80
C ALA A 305 4.71 9.91 -10.01
N ASP A 306 6.01 10.14 -10.25
CA ASP A 306 6.50 11.07 -11.28
C ASP A 306 7.58 10.47 -12.21
N GLY A 307 8.05 9.25 -11.93
CA GLY A 307 9.14 8.60 -12.65
C GLY A 307 10.52 9.22 -12.42
N ALA A 308 10.64 10.19 -11.51
CA ALA A 308 11.89 10.90 -11.28
C ALA A 308 12.91 10.03 -10.50
N PRO A 309 14.22 10.30 -10.65
CA PRO A 309 15.25 9.68 -9.82
C PRO A 309 14.99 9.96 -8.33
N THR A 310 15.01 8.92 -7.50
CA THR A 310 14.79 9.07 -6.06
C THR A 310 16.02 9.54 -5.30
N GLY A 311 17.21 9.39 -5.90
CA GLY A 311 18.47 9.54 -5.19
C GLY A 311 18.66 8.46 -4.12
N GLY A 312 19.37 8.81 -3.04
CA GLY A 312 19.64 7.89 -1.93
C GLY A 312 20.65 6.80 -2.27
N SER A 313 20.42 5.59 -1.72
CA SER A 313 21.34 4.47 -1.86
C SER A 313 20.64 3.14 -2.09
N VAL A 314 21.37 2.19 -2.68
CA VAL A 314 20.96 0.80 -2.91
C VAL A 314 21.90 -0.11 -2.13
N VAL A 315 21.33 -1.13 -1.49
CA VAL A 315 22.04 -2.25 -0.88
C VAL A 315 21.62 -3.52 -1.62
N ALA A 316 22.60 -4.32 -2.00
CA ALA A 316 22.38 -5.63 -2.61
C ALA A 316 22.88 -6.72 -1.66
N THR A 317 22.06 -7.76 -1.48
CA THR A 317 22.38 -8.92 -0.63
C THR A 317 22.33 -10.18 -1.49
N LEU A 318 23.46 -10.88 -1.56
CA LEU A 318 23.63 -12.12 -2.30
C LEU A 318 23.32 -13.33 -1.40
N GLU A 319 22.45 -14.22 -1.88
CA GLU A 319 22.19 -15.55 -1.32
C GLU A 319 22.60 -16.62 -2.34
N GLY A 320 23.58 -17.46 -1.98
CA GLY A 320 24.21 -18.40 -2.92
C GLY A 320 25.21 -17.74 -3.87
N GLY A 321 25.63 -18.44 -4.92
CA GLY A 321 26.60 -17.91 -5.89
C GLY A 321 28.02 -17.78 -5.36
N GLU A 322 28.90 -17.15 -6.14
CA GLU A 322 30.33 -17.04 -5.79
C GLU A 322 30.68 -15.68 -5.17
N SER A 323 30.39 -14.57 -5.85
CA SER A 323 30.74 -13.24 -5.33
C SER A 323 29.87 -12.11 -5.89
N LEU A 324 29.70 -11.05 -5.11
CA LEU A 324 29.06 -9.79 -5.49
C LEU A 324 29.99 -8.64 -5.08
N GLN A 325 30.17 -7.65 -5.96
CA GLN A 325 30.97 -6.45 -5.68
C GLN A 325 30.18 -5.18 -5.97
N PRO A 326 30.12 -4.22 -5.02
CA PRO A 326 30.56 -4.37 -3.63
C PRO A 326 29.77 -5.45 -2.88
N ALA A 327 30.45 -6.20 -2.01
CA ALA A 327 29.85 -7.34 -1.30
C ALA A 327 28.84 -6.91 -0.21
N SER A 328 29.00 -5.70 0.29
CA SER A 328 28.10 -5.09 1.27
C SER A 328 28.21 -3.58 1.23
N GLY A 329 27.26 -2.91 1.89
CA GLY A 329 27.24 -1.46 2.04
C GLY A 329 26.30 -0.75 1.08
N LYS A 330 26.17 0.55 1.32
CA LYS A 330 25.30 1.46 0.57
C LYS A 330 26.03 1.99 -0.66
N VAL A 331 25.48 1.72 -1.84
CA VAL A 331 25.95 2.27 -3.13
C VAL A 331 25.00 3.39 -3.53
N ARG A 332 25.53 4.54 -3.96
CA ARG A 332 24.69 5.66 -4.40
C ARG A 332 23.86 5.24 -5.64
N ALA A 333 22.59 5.62 -5.67
CA ALA A 333 21.75 5.43 -6.86
C ALA A 333 22.16 6.40 -8.00
N ASP A 334 22.17 6.00 -9.28
CA ASP A 334 21.91 4.67 -9.84
C ASP A 334 23.09 3.72 -9.59
N ALA A 335 22.82 2.55 -9.01
CA ALA A 335 23.85 1.68 -8.46
C ALA A 335 24.27 0.59 -9.45
N ARG A 336 25.57 0.30 -9.49
CA ARG A 336 26.16 -0.76 -10.33
C ARG A 336 26.88 -1.78 -9.47
N TYR A 337 26.70 -3.06 -9.82
CA TYR A 337 27.33 -4.18 -9.15
C TYR A 337 27.94 -5.15 -10.17
N GLN A 338 29.02 -5.80 -9.78
CA GLN A 338 29.60 -6.92 -10.52
C GLN A 338 29.29 -8.21 -9.78
N TYR A 339 28.74 -9.19 -10.48
CA TYR A 339 28.31 -10.46 -9.89
C TYR A 339 28.94 -11.65 -10.61
N ALA A 340 29.52 -12.57 -9.85
CA ALA A 340 29.95 -13.87 -10.35
C ALA A 340 28.90 -14.93 -10.00
N GLY A 341 28.31 -15.51 -11.05
CA GLY A 341 27.29 -16.56 -10.99
C GLY A 341 27.73 -17.80 -10.19
N PRO A 342 26.82 -18.77 -9.96
CA PRO A 342 27.16 -20.00 -9.25
C PRO A 342 28.33 -20.76 -9.89
N ALA A 343 29.17 -21.38 -9.05
CA ALA A 343 30.43 -21.97 -9.49
C ALA A 343 30.30 -23.41 -9.98
N LYS A 344 29.20 -24.10 -9.66
CA LYS A 344 28.93 -25.47 -10.12
C LYS A 344 27.67 -25.54 -10.96
N LYS A 345 27.49 -26.66 -11.65
CA LYS A 345 26.25 -27.01 -12.33
C LYS A 345 25.13 -27.25 -11.31
N ASP A 346 23.89 -27.03 -11.74
CA ASP A 346 22.67 -27.26 -10.96
C ASP A 346 22.56 -26.46 -9.65
N GLU A 347 23.26 -25.33 -9.57
CA GLU A 347 23.18 -24.38 -8.46
C GLU A 347 22.30 -23.17 -8.83
N SER A 348 21.73 -22.54 -7.81
CA SER A 348 20.94 -21.32 -7.95
C SER A 348 21.46 -20.24 -7.00
N ALA A 349 21.31 -18.98 -7.40
CA ALA A 349 21.63 -17.83 -6.58
C ALA A 349 20.55 -16.76 -6.73
N LYS A 350 20.43 -15.93 -5.69
CA LYS A 350 19.44 -14.86 -5.61
C LYS A 350 20.13 -13.60 -5.10
N ILE A 351 19.82 -12.47 -5.72
CA ILE A 351 20.29 -11.16 -5.27
C ILE A 351 19.07 -10.31 -4.96
N SER A 352 18.95 -9.91 -3.70
CA SER A 352 17.90 -9.01 -3.24
C SER A 352 18.46 -7.59 -3.17
N PHE A 353 17.78 -6.65 -3.81
CA PHE A 353 18.12 -5.23 -3.82
C PHE A 353 17.11 -4.45 -2.99
N GLU A 354 17.60 -3.57 -2.12
CA GLU A 354 16.79 -2.59 -1.40
C GLU A 354 17.36 -1.20 -1.64
N ALA A 355 16.57 -0.34 -2.28
CA ALA A 355 16.85 1.07 -2.46
C ALA A 355 16.15 1.86 -1.36
N ARG A 356 16.85 2.81 -0.73
CA ARG A 356 16.32 3.72 0.28
C ARG A 356 16.63 5.17 -0.09
N SER A 357 15.65 6.04 0.10
CA SER A 357 15.73 7.48 -0.21
C SER A 357 14.67 8.26 0.56
N ARG A 358 14.71 9.59 0.47
CA ARG A 358 13.63 10.47 0.96
C ARG A 358 12.27 10.20 0.31
N ARG A 359 12.24 9.52 -0.83
CA ARG A 359 11.02 9.12 -1.57
C ARG A 359 10.45 7.78 -1.12
N GLY A 360 11.08 7.11 -0.14
CA GLY A 360 10.68 5.80 0.35
C GLY A 360 11.66 4.69 -0.04
N VAL A 361 11.18 3.46 0.09
CA VAL A 361 11.92 2.22 -0.12
C VAL A 361 11.43 1.53 -1.39
N GLY A 362 12.37 1.03 -2.20
CA GLY A 362 12.11 0.18 -3.36
C GLY A 362 12.82 -1.17 -3.20
N ARG A 363 12.18 -2.26 -3.61
CA ARG A 363 12.76 -3.62 -3.52
C ARG A 363 12.67 -4.33 -4.84
N ALA A 364 13.70 -5.12 -5.15
CA ALA A 364 13.72 -5.97 -6.32
C ALA A 364 14.56 -7.23 -6.08
N VAL A 365 14.32 -8.28 -6.86
CA VAL A 365 15.05 -9.54 -6.76
C VAL A 365 15.47 -9.97 -8.15
N LEU A 366 16.74 -10.37 -8.29
CA LEU A 366 17.22 -11.11 -9.44
C LEU A 366 17.57 -12.53 -9.04
N GLU A 367 17.21 -13.50 -9.88
CA GLU A 367 17.53 -14.90 -9.69
C GLU A 367 18.37 -15.44 -10.85
N PHE A 368 19.34 -16.28 -10.51
CA PHE A 368 20.30 -16.88 -11.40
C PHE A 368 20.37 -18.39 -11.16
N ASP A 369 20.63 -19.18 -12.21
CA ASP A 369 20.97 -20.58 -12.03
C ASP A 369 21.83 -21.15 -13.17
N THR A 370 22.52 -22.23 -12.84
CA THR A 370 23.34 -23.03 -13.76
C THR A 370 22.67 -24.35 -14.11
N LYS A 371 21.35 -24.46 -13.86
CA LYS A 371 20.55 -25.63 -14.21
C LYS A 371 20.47 -25.71 -15.72
N GLN A 372 21.08 -26.72 -16.32
CA GLN A 372 21.01 -26.85 -17.78
C GLN A 372 19.55 -27.07 -18.17
N GLY A 373 19.00 -26.17 -19.00
CA GLY A 373 17.82 -26.48 -19.79
C GLY A 373 18.12 -27.74 -20.59
N ARG A 374 17.18 -28.69 -20.65
CA ARG A 374 17.47 -29.99 -21.25
C ARG A 374 17.65 -29.80 -22.76
N SER A 375 18.89 -29.86 -23.22
CA SER A 375 19.22 -29.72 -24.64
C SER A 375 19.23 -31.08 -25.32
N TYR A 376 18.62 -31.18 -26.50
CA TYR A 376 18.51 -32.43 -27.25
C TYR A 376 18.86 -32.23 -28.72
N ARG A 377 19.54 -33.23 -29.28
CA ARG A 377 19.64 -33.45 -30.71
C ARG A 377 18.53 -34.41 -31.14
N ILE A 378 17.65 -33.94 -32.00
CA ILE A 378 16.48 -34.66 -32.50
C ILE A 378 16.81 -35.20 -33.90
N THR A 379 16.65 -36.52 -34.09
CA THR A 379 16.89 -37.22 -35.37
C THR A 379 15.72 -38.14 -35.72
N GLY A 380 15.59 -38.51 -37.00
CA GLY A 380 14.61 -39.51 -37.45
C GLY A 380 13.20 -38.98 -37.76
N LEU A 381 12.98 -37.67 -37.70
CA LEU A 381 11.69 -37.06 -38.09
C LEU A 381 11.55 -36.95 -39.61
N GLY A 382 10.61 -37.72 -40.16
CA GLY A 382 10.23 -37.68 -41.57
C GLY A 382 11.23 -38.39 -42.51
N THR A 383 11.00 -38.29 -43.82
CA THR A 383 11.75 -39.01 -44.86
C THR A 383 13.15 -38.44 -45.13
N CYS A 384 13.53 -37.34 -44.48
CA CYS A 384 14.73 -36.58 -44.84
C CYS A 384 15.89 -36.70 -43.86
N ASN A 385 15.72 -37.48 -42.79
CA ASN A 385 16.77 -37.86 -41.85
C ASN A 385 17.68 -36.70 -41.40
N THR A 386 17.09 -35.53 -41.16
CA THR A 386 17.80 -34.35 -40.69
C THR A 386 17.94 -34.38 -39.16
N SER A 387 19.07 -33.85 -38.68
CA SER A 387 19.37 -33.69 -37.26
C SER A 387 19.14 -32.24 -36.85
N HIS A 388 18.39 -32.03 -35.77
CA HIS A 388 18.07 -30.69 -35.25
C HIS A 388 18.48 -30.56 -33.79
N THR A 389 19.12 -29.45 -33.44
CA THR A 389 19.55 -29.17 -32.07
C THR A 389 18.53 -28.25 -31.42
N VAL A 390 18.01 -28.64 -30.26
CA VAL A 390 17.08 -27.85 -29.44
C VAL A 390 17.75 -27.60 -28.09
N CYS A 391 17.88 -26.33 -27.72
CA CYS A 391 18.68 -25.91 -26.56
C CYS A 391 17.90 -25.87 -25.26
N ASP A 392 16.57 -25.86 -25.37
CA ASP A 392 15.68 -25.86 -24.23
C ASP A 392 14.36 -26.49 -24.67
N VAL A 393 14.15 -27.76 -24.29
CA VAL A 393 12.90 -28.46 -24.62
C VAL A 393 11.77 -28.19 -23.62
N ASP A 394 12.01 -27.35 -22.60
CA ASP A 394 10.99 -26.92 -21.65
C ASP A 394 10.25 -25.66 -22.13
N GLN A 395 10.73 -25.02 -23.20
CA GLN A 395 10.09 -23.88 -23.87
C GLN A 395 9.53 -24.29 -25.24
N PRO A 396 8.54 -23.55 -25.81
CA PRO A 396 8.14 -23.77 -27.20
C PRO A 396 9.31 -23.60 -28.17
N PHE A 397 9.45 -24.52 -29.12
CA PHE A 397 10.53 -24.51 -30.10
C PHE A 397 10.03 -24.94 -31.48
N SER A 398 10.82 -24.65 -32.52
CA SER A 398 10.50 -25.08 -33.87
C SER A 398 11.75 -25.44 -34.64
N PHE A 399 11.61 -26.34 -35.61
CA PHE A 399 12.69 -26.69 -36.52
C PHE A 399 12.12 -27.00 -37.91
N PRO A 400 12.91 -26.76 -38.98
CA PRO A 400 12.50 -27.08 -40.33
C PRO A 400 12.37 -28.59 -40.48
N VAL A 401 11.30 -29.04 -41.11
CA VAL A 401 11.13 -30.41 -41.59
C VAL A 401 11.09 -30.37 -43.12
N CYS A 402 11.23 -31.52 -43.78
CA CYS A 402 11.21 -31.54 -45.23
C CYS A 402 9.94 -30.86 -45.77
N GLY A 403 10.08 -29.84 -46.62
CA GLY A 403 8.98 -29.08 -47.21
C GLY A 403 8.13 -28.26 -46.24
N GLY A 404 8.63 -27.95 -45.03
CA GLY A 404 7.82 -27.38 -43.97
C GLY A 404 8.53 -26.96 -42.68
N THR A 405 7.75 -26.57 -41.68
CA THR A 405 8.21 -26.28 -40.32
C THR A 405 7.35 -27.04 -39.33
N MET A 406 7.98 -27.64 -38.31
CA MET A 406 7.29 -28.23 -37.18
C MET A 406 7.52 -27.36 -35.94
N GLN A 407 6.45 -27.08 -35.21
CA GLN A 407 6.44 -26.31 -33.96
C GLN A 407 6.02 -27.24 -32.83
N HIS A 408 6.71 -27.15 -31.69
CA HIS A 408 6.44 -27.92 -30.49
C HIS A 408 6.05 -26.98 -29.36
N ALA A 409 5.01 -27.36 -28.63
CA ALA A 409 4.57 -26.73 -27.39
C ALA A 409 4.59 -27.80 -26.29
N PRO A 410 5.71 -27.92 -25.56
CA PRO A 410 5.84 -28.85 -24.44
C PRO A 410 4.75 -28.60 -23.39
N THR A 411 4.16 -29.67 -22.87
CA THR A 411 3.21 -29.60 -21.74
C THR A 411 3.73 -30.30 -20.49
N SER A 412 4.78 -31.12 -20.65
CA SER A 412 5.50 -31.78 -19.56
C SER A 412 6.92 -32.13 -19.98
N ASP A 413 7.68 -32.70 -19.05
CA ASP A 413 9.04 -33.16 -19.30
C ASP A 413 9.14 -34.34 -20.28
N ARG A 414 8.01 -35.02 -20.52
CA ARG A 414 7.88 -36.22 -21.35
C ARG A 414 6.84 -36.12 -22.46
N GLY A 415 6.33 -34.93 -22.75
CA GLY A 415 5.34 -34.79 -23.83
C GLY A 415 4.85 -33.38 -24.05
N GLY A 416 4.07 -33.24 -25.11
CA GLY A 416 3.53 -31.96 -25.52
C GLY A 416 2.62 -32.08 -26.72
N THR A 417 2.29 -30.92 -27.27
CA THR A 417 1.60 -30.80 -28.54
C THR A 417 2.55 -30.31 -29.62
N HIS A 418 2.21 -30.58 -30.86
CA HIS A 418 2.95 -30.05 -32.00
C HIS A 418 2.00 -29.68 -33.13
N SER A 419 2.46 -28.76 -33.97
CA SER A 419 1.85 -28.41 -35.24
C SER A 419 2.91 -28.48 -36.33
N PHE A 420 2.48 -28.71 -37.57
CA PHE A 420 3.35 -28.62 -38.72
C PHE A 420 2.61 -28.09 -39.93
N GLU A 421 3.36 -27.46 -40.81
CA GLU A 421 2.92 -27.06 -42.14
C GLU A 421 3.86 -27.71 -43.15
N HIS A 422 3.31 -28.39 -44.16
CA HIS A 422 4.07 -29.06 -45.21
C HIS A 422 3.39 -28.91 -46.56
N SER A 423 4.03 -28.24 -47.52
CA SER A 423 3.58 -28.14 -48.92
C SER A 423 2.08 -27.80 -49.08
N GLY A 424 1.55 -26.86 -48.28
CA GLY A 424 0.14 -26.45 -48.31
C GLY A 424 -0.84 -27.32 -47.51
N ALA A 425 -0.36 -28.37 -46.83
CA ALA A 425 -1.10 -29.11 -45.83
C ALA A 425 -0.69 -28.65 -44.42
N THR A 426 -1.66 -28.60 -43.49
CA THR A 426 -1.41 -28.31 -42.08
C THR A 426 -1.74 -29.54 -41.25
N GLY A 427 -1.02 -29.76 -40.16
CA GLY A 427 -1.30 -30.85 -39.25
C GLY A 427 -0.96 -30.49 -37.82
N SER A 428 -1.53 -31.24 -36.90
CA SER A 428 -1.27 -31.09 -35.47
C SER A 428 -1.45 -32.41 -34.74
N GLY A 429 -0.99 -32.45 -33.50
CA GLY A 429 -1.29 -33.53 -32.58
C GLY A 429 -0.45 -33.46 -31.32
N SER A 430 -0.14 -34.62 -30.76
CA SER A 430 0.62 -34.76 -29.53
C SER A 430 1.85 -35.63 -29.74
N TYR A 431 2.83 -35.45 -28.88
CA TYR A 431 3.99 -36.32 -28.80
C TYR A 431 4.26 -36.76 -27.37
N THR A 432 4.78 -37.98 -27.24
CA THR A 432 5.25 -38.52 -25.96
C THR A 432 6.67 -39.02 -26.08
N LEU A 433 7.47 -38.81 -25.05
CA LEU A 433 8.87 -39.19 -24.94
C LEU A 433 8.99 -40.38 -23.99
N THR A 434 9.59 -41.47 -24.47
CA THR A 434 9.81 -42.70 -23.68
C THR A 434 11.29 -43.09 -23.70
N GLY A 435 11.78 -43.76 -22.65
CA GLY A 435 13.19 -44.15 -22.53
C GLY A 435 14.01 -43.34 -21.51
N PRO A 436 15.32 -43.62 -21.38
CA PRO A 436 16.21 -42.91 -20.47
C PRO A 436 16.47 -41.46 -20.91
N GLU A 437 16.84 -40.58 -19.98
CA GLU A 437 17.04 -39.14 -20.28
C GLU A 437 18.17 -38.88 -21.29
N ALA A 438 19.21 -39.72 -21.31
CA ALA A 438 20.33 -39.60 -22.25
C ALA A 438 19.88 -39.80 -23.71
N GLU A 439 18.86 -40.62 -23.95
CA GLU A 439 18.32 -40.91 -25.26
C GLU A 439 16.84 -41.32 -25.16
N MET A 440 15.96 -40.46 -25.64
CA MET A 440 14.52 -40.69 -25.61
C MET A 440 13.97 -40.96 -27.00
N THR A 441 12.97 -41.83 -27.08
CA THR A 441 12.17 -42.04 -28.28
C THR A 441 10.88 -41.21 -28.20
N ALA A 442 10.75 -40.23 -29.09
CA ALA A 442 9.53 -39.48 -29.29
C ALA A 442 8.58 -40.26 -30.22
N THR A 443 7.31 -40.37 -29.82
CA THR A 443 6.23 -40.91 -30.65
C THR A 443 5.22 -39.82 -30.91
N TYR A 444 5.00 -39.50 -32.18
CA TYR A 444 4.09 -38.43 -32.62
C TYR A 444 2.78 -39.02 -33.11
N GLN A 445 1.68 -38.52 -32.55
CA GLN A 445 0.33 -38.78 -33.05
C GLN A 445 -0.08 -37.60 -33.93
N ASN A 446 -0.39 -37.88 -35.19
CA ASN A 446 -0.57 -36.84 -36.20
C ASN A 446 -1.97 -36.87 -36.81
N VAL A 447 -2.61 -35.70 -36.89
CA VAL A 447 -3.77 -35.44 -37.75
C VAL A 447 -3.32 -34.44 -38.81
N THR A 448 -3.48 -34.81 -40.08
CA THR A 448 -3.12 -33.95 -41.22
C THR A 448 -4.38 -33.52 -41.94
N CYS A 449 -4.47 -32.25 -42.27
CA CYS A 449 -5.55 -31.64 -43.04
C CYS A 449 -5.01 -31.09 -44.36
N ALA A 450 -5.63 -31.50 -45.47
CA ALA A 450 -5.37 -30.98 -46.80
C ALA A 450 -6.69 -30.48 -47.41
N GLY A 451 -6.81 -29.18 -47.62
CA GLY A 451 -8.09 -28.55 -47.98
C GLY A 451 -9.13 -28.73 -46.87
N LYS A 452 -10.34 -29.23 -47.20
CA LYS A 452 -11.44 -29.44 -46.24
C LYS A 452 -11.48 -30.85 -45.61
N ARG A 453 -10.47 -31.69 -45.82
CA ARG A 453 -10.44 -33.07 -45.32
C ARG A 453 -9.25 -33.29 -44.41
N CYS A 454 -9.49 -33.93 -43.27
CA CYS A 454 -8.48 -34.32 -42.31
C CYS A 454 -8.42 -35.84 -42.17
N PHE A 455 -7.22 -36.40 -42.01
CA PHE A 455 -6.98 -37.83 -41.86
C PHE A 455 -5.89 -38.07 -40.81
N LYS A 456 -6.02 -39.19 -40.08
CA LYS A 456 -4.94 -39.67 -39.21
C LYS A 456 -3.82 -40.18 -40.08
N THR A 457 -2.63 -39.64 -39.90
CA THR A 457 -1.42 -40.12 -40.58
C THR A 457 -0.66 -41.10 -39.68
N PRO A 458 0.18 -41.98 -40.25
CA PRO A 458 1.03 -42.87 -39.47
C PRO A 458 1.81 -42.10 -38.40
N ASN A 459 1.97 -42.72 -37.23
CA ASN A 459 2.70 -42.10 -36.13
C ASN A 459 4.17 -41.91 -36.54
N GLY A 460 4.67 -40.69 -36.34
CA GLY A 460 6.09 -40.39 -36.52
C GLY A 460 6.90 -40.90 -35.32
N ARG A 461 8.15 -41.28 -35.54
CA ARG A 461 9.10 -41.55 -34.45
C ARG A 461 10.34 -40.69 -34.62
N ALA A 462 10.88 -40.20 -33.51
CA ALA A 462 12.16 -39.49 -33.48
C ALA A 462 13.00 -39.96 -32.30
N VAL A 463 14.31 -39.82 -32.41
CA VAL A 463 15.25 -40.05 -31.32
C VAL A 463 15.77 -38.69 -30.85
N TRP A 464 15.65 -38.44 -29.55
CA TRP A 464 16.11 -37.24 -28.87
C TRP A 464 17.32 -37.63 -28.01
N THR A 465 18.52 -37.31 -28.48
CA THR A 465 19.76 -37.58 -27.77
C THR A 465 20.15 -36.35 -26.96
N LYS A 466 20.36 -36.48 -25.65
CA LYS A 466 20.79 -35.37 -24.80
C LYS A 466 22.15 -34.87 -25.27
N ILE A 467 22.31 -33.55 -25.32
CA ILE A 467 23.57 -32.90 -25.68
C ILE A 467 24.01 -31.97 -24.56
N ASP A 468 25.32 -31.87 -24.35
CA ASP A 468 25.89 -31.10 -23.23
C ASP A 468 25.90 -29.59 -23.48
N SER A 469 25.81 -29.17 -24.74
CA SER A 469 25.73 -27.76 -25.14
C SER A 469 25.12 -27.60 -26.54
N CYS A 470 24.71 -26.38 -26.83
CA CYS A 470 24.12 -25.95 -28.10
C CYS A 470 25.06 -25.14 -29.00
N GLU A 471 26.35 -25.15 -28.71
CA GLU A 471 27.35 -24.45 -29.53
C GLU A 471 27.61 -25.12 -30.88
#